data_AF-A0A2V5X673-F1
#
_entry.id   AF-A0A2V5X673-F1
#
_cell.length_a   1.000
_cell.length_b   1.000
_cell.length_c   1.000
_cell.angle_alpha   90.00
_cell.angle_beta   90.00
_cell.angle_gamma   90.00
#
_symmetry.space_group_name_H-M   'P 1'
#
loop_
_entity.id
_entity.type
_entity.pdbx_description
1 polymer ?
#
loop_
_entity_poly.entity_id
_entity_poly.type
_entity_poly.pdbx_seq_one_letter_code
_entity_poly.pdbx_strand_id
1 'polypeptide(L)'
;MHSDSFALYDRSATRKRLKIELGAREIVMTRLPSWLVEQLNRTNLTITQANHHADFSLLDRQRLIMWQRRLYEQIDSVTDFLLPANSAKSHEEAKRLLGSVL
;
A
#
# COMPACT_ATOMS: atom_id res chain seq x y z
N MET A 1 15.16 -17.16 2.06
CA MET A 1 15.04 -15.70 1.90
C MET A 1 14.25 -15.44 0.62
N HIS A 2 12.91 -15.36 0.70
CA HIS A 2 12.08 -15.03 -0.45
C HIS A 2 11.98 -13.51 -0.52
N SER A 3 12.55 -12.90 -1.55
CA SER A 3 12.38 -11.48 -1.85
C SER A 3 10.90 -11.23 -2.14
N ASP A 4 10.27 -10.30 -1.42
CA ASP A 4 8.89 -9.85 -1.66
C ASP A 4 8.75 -9.05 -2.98
N SER A 5 9.85 -8.87 -3.73
CA SER A 5 9.87 -8.27 -5.06
C SER A 5 10.40 -9.24 -6.12
N PHE A 6 9.78 -9.22 -7.30
CA PHE A 6 10.27 -9.92 -8.47
C PHE A 6 11.40 -9.12 -9.12
N ALA A 7 12.61 -9.66 -9.10
CA ALA A 7 13.79 -9.03 -9.73
C ALA A 7 13.62 -8.74 -11.24
N LEU A 8 12.66 -9.40 -11.90
CA LEU A 8 12.22 -9.11 -13.27
C LEU A 8 11.37 -7.85 -13.35
N TYR A 9 10.42 -7.67 -12.43
CA TYR A 9 9.59 -6.46 -12.34
C TYR A 9 10.44 -5.24 -11.99
N ASP A 10 11.37 -5.39 -11.04
CA ASP A 10 12.29 -4.31 -10.66
C ASP A 10 13.15 -3.78 -11.81
N ARG A 11 13.50 -4.67 -12.75
CA ARG A 11 14.29 -4.34 -13.95
C ARG A 11 13.46 -3.99 -15.17
N SER A 12 12.13 -4.08 -15.08
CA SER A 12 11.25 -3.86 -16.23
C SER A 12 11.29 -2.41 -16.71
N ALA A 13 11.29 -2.24 -18.04
CA ALA A 13 11.16 -0.92 -18.67
C ALA A 13 9.85 -0.24 -18.26
N THR A 14 8.79 -1.02 -18.06
CA THR A 14 7.48 -0.57 -17.59
C THR A 14 7.56 0.13 -16.25
N ARG A 15 8.24 -0.45 -15.26
CA ARG A 15 8.40 0.17 -13.94
C ARG A 15 9.19 1.48 -14.00
N LYS A 16 10.28 1.50 -14.77
CA LYS A 16 11.09 2.71 -14.97
C LYS A 16 10.25 3.83 -15.60
N ARG A 17 9.49 3.51 -16.65
CA ARG A 17 8.60 4.46 -17.32
C ARG A 17 7.54 5.01 -16.37
N LEU A 18 6.87 4.13 -15.62
CA LEU A 18 5.85 4.55 -14.66
C LEU A 18 6.41 5.50 -13.59
N LYS A 19 7.57 5.19 -13.01
CA LYS A 19 8.16 6.04 -11.96
C LYS A 19 8.78 7.33 -12.48
N ILE A 20 9.54 7.26 -13.57
CA ILE A 20 10.38 8.38 -14.03
C ILE A 20 9.59 9.31 -14.95
N GLU A 21 8.82 8.75 -15.89
CA GLU A 21 8.13 9.57 -16.91
C GLU A 21 6.73 9.96 -16.47
N LEU A 22 6.03 9.10 -15.72
CA LEU A 22 4.62 9.27 -15.38
C LEU A 22 4.38 9.65 -13.91
N GLY A 23 5.44 9.78 -13.11
CA GLY A 23 5.35 10.20 -11.70
C GLY A 23 4.56 9.23 -10.80
N ALA A 24 4.44 7.97 -11.21
CA ALA A 24 3.65 6.98 -10.47
C ALA A 24 4.25 6.71 -9.07
N ARG A 25 3.37 6.61 -8.07
CA ARG A 25 3.73 6.17 -6.71
C ARG A 25 3.38 4.70 -6.54
N GLU A 26 4.37 3.92 -6.08
CA GLU A 26 4.16 2.52 -5.71
C GLU A 26 3.89 2.43 -4.21
N ILE A 27 2.84 1.68 -3.85
CA ILE A 27 2.59 1.25 -2.48
C ILE A 27 3.01 -0.20 -2.31
N VAL A 28 3.55 -0.55 -1.14
CA VAL A 28 3.96 -1.92 -0.83
C VAL A 28 2.96 -2.57 0.11
N MET A 29 2.25 -3.58 -0.37
CA MET A 29 1.39 -4.39 0.51
C MET A 29 2.16 -5.62 0.98
N THR A 30 2.54 -5.64 2.26
CA THR A 30 3.17 -6.82 2.86
C THR A 30 2.23 -8.02 2.80
N ARG A 31 2.75 -9.23 2.59
CA ARG A 31 1.91 -10.43 2.54
C ARG A 31 1.39 -10.78 3.94
N LEU A 32 0.07 -11.00 4.05
CA LEU A 32 -0.51 -11.57 5.26
C LEU A 32 -0.09 -13.05 5.38
N PRO A 33 0.27 -13.54 6.57
CA PRO A 33 0.55 -14.97 6.74
C PRO A 33 -0.59 -15.87 6.29
N SER A 34 -0.27 -16.97 5.61
CA SER A 34 -1.26 -17.86 4.99
C SER A 34 -2.30 -18.41 5.97
N TRP A 35 -1.89 -18.75 7.20
CA TRP A 35 -2.82 -19.25 8.22
C TRP A 35 -3.83 -18.19 8.68
N LEU A 36 -3.44 -16.91 8.72
CA LEU A 36 -4.36 -15.82 9.03
C LEU A 36 -5.35 -15.61 7.89
N VAL A 37 -4.90 -15.72 6.63
CA VAL A 37 -5.79 -15.62 5.46
C VAL A 37 -6.82 -16.74 5.49
N GLU A 38 -6.39 -17.97 5.72
CA GLU A 38 -7.27 -19.13 5.82
C GLU A 38 -8.30 -18.95 6.94
N GLN A 39 -7.88 -18.46 8.11
CA GLN A 39 -8.77 -18.24 9.23
C GLN A 39 -9.77 -17.11 9.00
N LEU A 40 -9.35 -16.01 8.36
CA LEU A 40 -10.24 -14.92 7.95
C LEU A 40 -11.30 -15.44 6.96
N ASN A 41 -10.89 -16.24 5.99
CA ASN A 41 -11.79 -16.84 5.01
C ASN A 41 -12.78 -17.81 5.66
N ARG A 42 -12.30 -18.68 6.56
CA ARG A 42 -13.14 -19.65 7.28
C ARG A 42 -14.20 -18.99 8.15
N THR A 43 -13.84 -17.87 8.77
CA THR A 43 -14.74 -17.10 9.65
C THR A 43 -15.59 -16.08 8.89
N ASN A 44 -15.32 -15.86 7.60
CA ASN A 44 -15.94 -14.83 6.76
C ASN A 44 -15.86 -13.43 7.39
N LEU A 45 -14.72 -13.11 8.01
CA LEU A 45 -14.49 -11.84 8.71
C LEU A 45 -13.50 -10.96 7.97
N THR A 46 -13.75 -9.65 8.03
CA THR A 46 -12.73 -8.65 7.67
C THR A 46 -11.63 -8.58 8.73
N ILE A 47 -10.48 -8.04 8.37
CA ILE A 47 -9.33 -7.85 9.28
C ILE A 47 -9.72 -7.02 10.52
N THR A 48 -10.51 -5.95 10.33
CA THR A 48 -11.00 -5.11 11.43
C THR A 48 -11.94 -5.88 12.37
N GLN A 49 -12.82 -6.72 11.83
CA GLN A 49 -13.74 -7.53 12.66
C GLN A 49 -13.02 -8.66 13.39
N ALA A 50 -12.06 -9.32 12.74
CA ALA A 50 -11.27 -10.39 13.32
C ALA A 50 -10.47 -9.96 14.56
N ASN A 51 -10.12 -8.67 14.65
CA ASN A 51 -9.45 -8.11 15.82
C ASN A 51 -10.24 -8.27 17.14
N HIS A 52 -11.57 -8.38 17.06
CA HIS A 52 -12.43 -8.50 18.22
C HIS A 52 -13.02 -9.91 18.38
N HIS A 53 -12.69 -10.83 17.48
CA HIS A 53 -13.33 -12.14 17.40
C HIS A 53 -12.60 -13.20 18.24
N ALA A 54 -13.37 -14.01 18.98
CA ALA A 54 -12.84 -14.99 19.93
C ALA A 54 -11.94 -16.05 19.27
N ASP A 55 -12.24 -16.44 18.02
CA ASP A 55 -11.46 -17.45 17.28
C ASP A 55 -10.01 -17.03 17.02
N PHE A 56 -9.69 -15.74 17.07
CA PHE A 56 -8.33 -15.25 16.86
C PHE A 56 -7.62 -15.13 18.21
N SER A 57 -6.41 -15.68 18.29
CA SER A 57 -5.54 -15.52 19.46
C SER A 57 -5.11 -14.07 19.63
N LEU A 58 -4.66 -13.69 20.83
CA LEU A 58 -4.11 -12.35 21.09
C LEU A 58 -2.96 -11.99 20.12
N LEU A 59 -2.08 -12.97 19.83
CA LEU A 59 -0.96 -12.76 18.92
C LEU A 59 -1.42 -12.59 17.47
N ASP A 60 -2.43 -13.34 17.04
CA ASP A 60 -2.99 -13.24 15.70
C ASP A 60 -3.66 -11.88 15.48
N ARG A 61 -4.44 -11.41 16.46
CA ARG A 61 -5.02 -10.06 16.45
C ARG A 61 -3.94 -8.98 16.35
N GLN A 62 -2.87 -9.10 17.13
CA GLN A 62 -1.75 -8.17 17.05
C GLN A 62 -1.09 -8.17 15.65
N ARG A 63 -0.93 -9.34 15.02
CA ARG A 63 -0.41 -9.46 13.66
C ARG A 63 -1.33 -8.80 12.64
N LEU A 64 -2.64 -8.99 12.76
CA LEU A 64 -3.65 -8.33 11.93
C LEU A 64 -3.61 -6.81 12.08
N ILE A 65 -3.54 -6.29 13.31
CA ILE A 65 -3.40 -4.85 13.58
C ILE A 65 -2.13 -4.29 12.95
N MET A 66 -0.99 -4.96 13.14
CA MET A 66 0.29 -4.50 12.59
C MET A 66 0.29 -4.51 11.06
N TRP A 67 -0.30 -5.53 10.44
CA TRP A 67 -0.46 -5.58 9.00
C TRP A 67 -1.35 -4.45 8.49
N GLN A 68 -2.48 -4.20 9.15
CA GLN A 68 -3.42 -3.14 8.78
C GLN A 68 -2.77 -1.75 8.89
N ARG A 69 -1.99 -1.51 9.95
CA ARG A 69 -1.23 -0.25 10.10
C ARG A 69 -0.25 -0.03 8.96
N ARG A 70 0.54 -1.04 8.61
CA ARG A 70 1.52 -0.95 7.50
C ARG A 70 0.84 -0.67 6.17
N LEU A 71 -0.32 -1.29 5.92
CA LEU A 71 -1.09 -1.00 4.72
C LEU A 71 -1.58 0.45 4.70
N TYR A 72 -2.13 0.93 5.81
CA TYR A 72 -2.60 2.32 5.90
C TYR A 72 -1.48 3.33 5.78
N GLU A 73 -0.30 3.11 6.38
CA GLU A 73 0.88 3.97 6.17
C GLU A 73 1.24 4.11 4.68
N GLN A 74 1.09 3.04 3.91
CA GLN A 74 1.37 3.07 2.47
C GLN A 74 0.28 3.80 1.68
N ILE A 75 -0.99 3.60 2.03
CA ILE A 75 -2.11 4.35 1.43
C ILE A 75 -1.97 5.84 1.75
N ASP A 76 -1.66 6.17 3.00
CA ASP A 76 -1.50 7.54 3.47
C ASP A 76 -0.36 8.24 2.73
N SER A 77 0.73 7.53 2.41
CA SER A 77 1.86 8.05 1.63
C SER A 77 1.51 8.47 0.20
N VAL A 78 0.36 8.03 -0.33
CA VAL A 78 -0.14 8.35 -1.68
C VAL A 78 -1.48 9.07 -1.65
N THR A 79 -1.90 9.59 -0.49
CA THR A 79 -3.17 10.33 -0.33
C THR A 79 -3.35 11.44 -1.35
N ASP A 80 -2.25 12.11 -1.72
CA ASP A 80 -2.26 13.19 -2.71
C ASP A 80 -2.76 12.73 -4.09
N PHE A 81 -2.58 11.46 -4.43
CA PHE A 81 -3.08 10.89 -5.69
C PHE A 81 -4.51 10.36 -5.56
N LEU A 82 -4.93 9.95 -4.36
CA LEU A 82 -6.22 9.31 -4.14
C LEU A 82 -7.35 10.32 -3.93
N LEU A 83 -7.04 11.49 -3.35
CA LEU A 83 -8.03 12.52 -3.04
C LEU A 83 -7.98 13.65 -4.10
N PRO A 84 -9.10 13.94 -4.80
CA PRO A 84 -9.13 14.94 -5.88
C PRO A 84 -8.62 16.32 -5.47
N ALA A 85 -8.91 16.74 -4.23
CA ALA A 85 -8.52 18.05 -3.69
C ALA A 85 -7.00 18.19 -3.49
N ASN A 86 -6.29 17.08 -3.27
CA ASN A 86 -4.84 17.08 -3.08
C ASN A 86 -4.12 16.82 -4.40
N SER A 87 -4.73 16.02 -5.29
CA SER A 87 -4.22 15.78 -6.64
C SER A 87 -4.12 17.07 -7.45
N ALA A 88 -5.17 17.91 -7.41
CA ALA A 88 -5.17 19.21 -8.07
C ALA A 88 -4.07 20.14 -7.54
N LYS A 89 -3.85 20.17 -6.21
CA LYS A 89 -2.78 20.98 -5.59
C LYS A 89 -1.39 20.49 -6.00
N SER A 90 -1.17 19.18 -6.03
CA SER A 90 0.11 18.58 -6.44
C SER A 90 0.43 18.89 -7.91
N HIS A 91 -0.57 18.83 -8.80
CA HIS A 91 -0.41 19.23 -10.20
C HIS A 91 -0.12 20.73 -10.37
N GLU A 92 -0.82 21.59 -9.62
CA GLU A 92 -0.61 23.05 -9.63
C GLU A 92 0.81 23.41 -9.14
N GLU A 93 1.29 22.74 -8.09
CA GLU A 93 2.64 22.90 -7.53
C GLU A 93 3.72 22.40 -8.50
N ALA A 94 3.52 21.24 -9.12
CA ALA A 94 4.42 20.73 -10.16
C ALA A 94 4.50 21.69 -11.37
N LYS A 95 3.38 22.29 -11.78
CA LYS A 95 3.33 23.29 -12.86
C LYS A 95 4.05 24.59 -12.47
N ARG A 96 3.96 25.02 -11.22
CA ARG A 96 4.71 26.19 -10.70
C ARG A 96 6.22 25.95 -10.70
N LEU A 97 6.66 24.78 -10.25
CA LEU A 97 8.08 24.43 -10.22
C LEU A 97 8.68 24.28 -11.61
N LEU A 98 7.93 23.76 -12.58
CA LEU A 98 8.36 23.69 -13.97
C LEU A 98 8.31 25.05 -14.68
N GLY A 99 7.37 25.92 -14.31
CA GLY A 99 7.22 27.27 -14.85
C GLY A 99 8.23 28.30 -14.31
N SER A 100 8.94 28.01 -13.22
CA SER A 100 10.01 28.89 -12.70
C SER A 100 11.42 28.54 -13.21
N VAL A 101 11.52 27.48 -14.04
CA VAL A 101 12.79 27.00 -14.62
C VAL A 101 12.95 27.42 -16.10
N LEU A 102 11.96 28.12 -16.65
CA LEU A 102 11.98 28.82 -17.95
C LEU A 102 11.88 30.33 -17.72
#